data_AF-A0A1M5S508-F1
#
_entry.id   AF-A0A1M5S508-F1
#
_cell.length_a   1.000
_cell.length_b   1.000
_cell.length_c   1.000
_cell.angle_alpha   90.00
_cell.angle_beta   90.00
_cell.angle_gamma   90.00
#
_symmetry.space_group_name_H-M   'P 1'
#
loop_
_entity.id
_entity.type
_entity.pdbx_description
1 polymer ?
#
loop_
_entity_poly.entity_id
_entity_poly.type
_entity_poly.pdbx_seq_one_letter_code
_entity_poly.pdbx_strand_id
1 'polypeptide(L)'
;MDKDNNLVMRFVKYLALINIVLLLYTAFIKYSPYSSDCFSCHNQLFMPMTEVAIALTGALASLSIFLLIVFWYRSKYVAHITIGFTALCAVFATFLQVIQFTVKTNGICYYCFIAASIFYLIFIIILFQSIINKKIFTTNYNATFK
;
A
#
# COMPACT_ATOMS: atom_id res chain seq x y z
N MET A 1 12.53 -6.00 24.02
CA MET A 1 11.85 -5.30 22.91
C MET A 1 11.65 -6.37 21.84
N ASP A 2 10.41 -6.83 21.68
CA ASP A 2 10.09 -8.19 21.20
C ASP A 2 10.68 -8.55 19.84
N LYS A 3 11.33 -9.71 19.80
CA LYS A 3 11.89 -10.35 18.61
C LYS A 3 10.82 -10.57 17.53
N ASP A 4 9.57 -10.81 17.95
CA ASP A 4 8.41 -11.02 17.07
C ASP A 4 7.98 -9.74 16.34
N ASN A 5 8.07 -8.58 17.01
CA ASN A 5 7.75 -7.30 16.38
C ASN A 5 8.69 -6.97 15.22
N ASN A 6 9.96 -7.40 15.32
CA ASN A 6 10.94 -7.24 14.26
C ASN A 6 10.69 -8.21 13.09
N LEU A 7 10.14 -9.40 13.34
CA LEU A 7 9.84 -10.36 12.28
C LEU A 7 8.66 -9.90 11.42
N VAL A 8 7.56 -9.45 12.05
CA VAL A 8 6.38 -8.94 11.35
C VAL A 8 6.73 -7.72 10.50
N MET A 9 7.47 -6.76 11.03
CA MET A 9 7.88 -5.58 10.27
C MET A 9 8.83 -5.90 9.11
N ARG A 10 9.68 -6.93 9.24
CA ARG A 10 10.47 -7.44 8.11
C ARG A 10 9.58 -8.04 7.03
N PHE A 11 8.57 -8.82 7.42
CA PHE A 11 7.61 -9.39 6.49
C PHE A 11 6.86 -8.32 5.69
N VAL A 12 6.38 -7.25 6.35
CA VAL A 12 5.71 -6.13 5.68
C VAL A 12 6.66 -5.41 4.70
N LYS A 13 7.95 -5.25 5.05
CA LYS A 13 8.94 -4.69 4.11
C LYS A 13 9.11 -5.53 2.85
N TYR A 14 9.16 -6.86 2.98
CA TYR A 14 9.25 -7.75 1.82
C TYR A 14 7.99 -7.69 0.96
N LEU A 15 6.80 -7.65 1.57
CA LEU A 15 5.55 -7.45 0.84
C LEU A 15 5.56 -6.12 0.07
N ALA A 16 6.03 -5.03 0.67
CA ALA A 16 6.14 -3.74 -0.01
C ALA A 16 7.10 -3.82 -1.22
N LEU A 17 8.25 -4.49 -1.07
CA LEU A 17 9.19 -4.71 -2.19
C LEU A 17 8.59 -5.52 -3.32
N ILE A 18 7.90 -6.62 -3.00
CA ILE A 18 7.19 -7.44 -4.00
C ILE A 18 6.15 -6.59 -4.73
N ASN A 19 5.42 -5.73 -4.01
CA ASN A 19 4.42 -4.85 -4.60
C ASN A 19 5.04 -3.82 -5.56
N ILE A 20 6.22 -3.27 -5.23
CA ILE A 20 6.95 -2.36 -6.13
C ILE A 20 7.27 -3.06 -7.45
N VAL A 21 7.85 -4.27 -7.37
CA VAL A 21 8.22 -5.03 -8.58
C VAL A 21 6.99 -5.37 -9.41
N LEU A 22 5.90 -5.79 -8.77
CA LEU A 22 4.64 -6.10 -9.43
C LEU A 22 4.03 -4.89 -10.14
N LEU A 23 4.07 -3.71 -9.51
CA LEU A 23 3.52 -2.48 -10.06
C LEU A 23 4.39 -1.92 -11.20
N LEU A 24 5.71 -2.01 -11.09
CA LEU A 24 6.63 -1.68 -12.19
C LEU A 24 6.45 -2.62 -13.38
N TYR A 25 6.30 -3.92 -13.13
CA TYR A 25 6.00 -4.89 -14.17
C TYR A 25 4.65 -4.61 -14.85
N THR A 26 3.63 -4.27 -14.07
CA THR A 26 2.31 -3.86 -14.59
C THR A 26 2.41 -2.59 -15.44
N ALA A 27 3.21 -1.61 -15.01
CA ALA A 27 3.46 -0.39 -15.77
C ALA A 27 4.18 -0.69 -17.10
N PHE A 28 5.16 -1.60 -17.09
CA PHE A 28 5.89 -2.02 -18.27
C PHE A 28 5.00 -2.74 -19.29
N ILE A 29 4.18 -3.71 -18.83
CA ILE A 29 3.17 -4.39 -19.66
C ILE A 29 2.25 -3.36 -20.31
N LYS A 30 1.71 -2.41 -19.52
CA LYS A 30 0.78 -1.40 -20.04
C LYS A 30 1.42 -0.38 -20.99
N TYR A 31 2.73 -0.17 -20.86
CA TYR A 31 3.49 0.68 -21.77
C TYR A 31 3.82 -0.03 -23.09
N SER A 32 4.05 -1.34 -23.05
CA SER A 32 4.39 -2.12 -24.25
C SER A 32 3.11 -2.49 -25.03
N PRO A 33 2.99 -2.13 -26.33
CA PRO A 33 1.80 -2.38 -27.13
C PRO A 33 1.56 -3.88 -27.44
N TYR A 34 2.42 -4.78 -26.96
CA TYR A 34 2.40 -6.21 -27.29
C TYR A 34 1.58 -7.10 -26.34
N SER A 35 1.10 -6.58 -25.21
CA SER A 35 0.42 -7.40 -24.20
C SER A 35 -1.07 -7.09 -24.11
N SER A 36 -1.89 -8.03 -24.57
CA SER A 36 -3.35 -8.06 -24.41
C SER A 36 -3.82 -8.35 -22.97
N ASP A 37 -2.91 -8.70 -22.06
CA ASP A 37 -3.24 -9.31 -20.77
C ASP A 37 -3.71 -8.33 -19.68
N CYS A 38 -3.55 -7.02 -19.87
CA CYS A 38 -4.18 -6.00 -19.00
C CYS A 38 -4.67 -4.80 -19.81
N PHE A 39 -5.81 -4.97 -20.50
CA PHE A 39 -6.52 -3.92 -21.26
C PHE A 39 -7.19 -2.82 -20.37
N SER A 40 -6.71 -2.69 -19.13
CA SER A 40 -7.43 -2.51 -17.87
C SER A 40 -7.90 -1.15 -17.34
N CYS A 41 -7.60 0.03 -17.91
CA CYS A 41 -7.98 1.35 -17.33
C CYS A 41 -8.14 2.50 -18.36
N HIS A 42 -8.48 2.24 -19.63
CA HIS A 42 -8.51 3.28 -20.68
C HIS A 42 -9.59 4.37 -20.52
N ASN A 43 -10.53 4.21 -19.58
CA ASN A 43 -11.60 5.18 -19.39
C ASN A 43 -11.19 6.26 -18.40
N GLN A 44 -10.86 7.44 -18.95
CA GLN A 44 -10.65 8.72 -18.27
C GLN A 44 -11.87 9.22 -17.47
N LEU A 45 -12.96 8.44 -17.38
CA LEU A 45 -14.25 8.88 -16.84
C LEU A 45 -14.18 9.29 -15.36
N PHE A 46 -13.24 8.72 -14.59
CA PHE A 46 -13.12 8.98 -13.15
C PHE A 46 -11.80 9.66 -12.73
N MET A 47 -10.71 9.52 -13.50
CA MET A 47 -9.44 10.19 -13.21
C MET A 47 -8.71 10.55 -14.52
N PRO A 48 -8.18 11.78 -14.66
CA PRO A 48 -7.38 12.21 -15.81
C PRO A 48 -5.94 11.68 -15.71
N MET A 49 -5.75 10.41 -15.38
CA MET A 49 -4.44 9.77 -15.26
C MET A 49 -4.35 8.57 -16.21
N THR A 50 -3.21 8.43 -16.87
CA THR A 50 -2.93 7.25 -17.70
C THR A 50 -2.77 6.01 -16.82
N GLU A 51 -3.07 4.84 -17.37
CA GLU A 51 -2.95 3.59 -16.62
C GLU A 51 -1.53 3.32 -16.09
N VAL A 52 -0.53 3.75 -16.87
CA VAL A 52 0.89 3.67 -16.52
C VAL A 52 1.18 4.60 -15.35
N ALA A 53 0.64 5.82 -15.34
CA ALA A 53 0.79 6.75 -14.24
C ALA A 53 0.21 6.16 -12.94
N ILE A 54 -0.97 5.51 -12.99
CA ILE A 54 -1.57 4.87 -11.81
C ILE A 54 -0.66 3.74 -11.26
N ALA A 55 -0.08 2.92 -12.14
CA ALA A 55 0.84 1.87 -11.70
C ALA A 55 2.13 2.44 -11.09
N LEU A 56 2.69 3.50 -11.69
CA LEU A 56 3.88 4.19 -11.18
C LEU A 56 3.63 4.89 -9.84
N THR A 57 2.48 5.55 -9.67
CA THR A 57 2.14 6.17 -8.38
C THR A 57 1.94 5.12 -7.29
N GLY A 58 1.36 3.96 -7.62
CA GLY A 58 1.30 2.82 -6.71
C GLY A 58 2.70 2.29 -6.33
N ALA A 59 3.63 2.22 -7.29
CA ALA A 59 5.01 1.81 -7.02
C ALA A 59 5.72 2.80 -6.09
N LEU A 60 5.55 4.10 -6.32
CA LEU A 60 6.06 5.17 -5.45
C LEU A 60 5.44 5.12 -4.05
N ALA A 61 4.15 4.83 -3.95
CA ALA A 61 3.48 4.64 -2.67
C ALA A 61 4.04 3.42 -1.92
N SER A 62 4.27 2.30 -2.60
CA SER A 62 4.88 1.11 -2.00
C SER A 62 6.33 1.37 -1.54
N LEU A 63 7.10 2.15 -2.31
CA LEU A 63 8.43 2.60 -1.91
C LEU A 63 8.39 3.50 -0.67
N SER A 64 7.42 4.42 -0.62
CA SER A 64 7.21 5.32 0.52
C SER A 64 6.86 4.53 1.78
N ILE A 65 5.98 3.51 1.67
CA ILE A 65 5.67 2.58 2.76
C ILE A 65 6.93 1.85 3.24
N PHE A 66 7.73 1.32 2.31
CA PHE A 66 8.98 0.63 2.66
C PHE A 66 9.90 1.53 3.49
N LEU A 67 10.13 2.77 3.04
CA LEU A 67 10.96 3.75 3.75
C LEU A 67 10.38 4.11 5.12
N LEU A 68 9.07 4.33 5.20
CA LEU A 68 8.38 4.63 6.44
C LEU A 68 8.53 3.48 7.46
N ILE A 69 8.43 2.22 7.02
CA ILE A 69 8.65 1.06 7.90
C ILE A 69 10.12 0.97 8.35
N VAL A 70 11.09 1.36 7.52
CA VAL A 70 12.50 1.45 7.95
C VAL A 70 12.67 2.41 9.12
N PHE A 71 11.97 3.54 9.10
CA PHE A 71 12.05 4.56 10.14
C PHE A 71 11.01 4.40 11.26
N TRP A 72 10.19 3.35 11.24
CA TRP A 72 9.08 3.15 12.16
C TRP A 72 9.48 3.23 13.64
N TYR A 73 10.58 2.59 14.02
CA TYR A 73 11.03 2.56 15.41
C TYR A 73 11.68 3.87 15.88
N ARG A 74 11.99 4.79 14.97
CA ARG A 74 12.72 6.02 15.29
C ARG A 74 11.82 7.08 15.93
N SER A 75 10.52 7.10 15.63
CA SER A 75 9.60 8.08 16.18
C SER A 75 8.14 7.61 16.13
N LYS A 76 7.37 7.93 17.17
CA LYS A 76 5.91 7.66 17.23
C LYS A 76 5.15 8.39 16.12
N TYR A 77 5.60 9.58 15.72
CA TYR A 77 5.01 10.33 14.61
C TYR A 77 5.14 9.56 13.29
N VAL A 78 6.29 8.93 13.05
CA VAL A 78 6.51 8.11 11.85
C VAL A 78 5.57 6.92 11.85
N ALA A 79 5.35 6.27 12.99
CA ALA A 79 4.37 5.18 13.11
C ALA A 79 2.94 5.65 12.74
N HIS A 80 2.48 6.78 13.28
CA HIS A 80 1.16 7.35 12.94
C HIS A 80 1.05 7.73 11.46
N ILE A 81 2.07 8.37 10.89
CA ILE A 81 2.11 8.71 9.46
C ILE A 81 2.07 7.44 8.62
N THR A 82 2.78 6.39 9.02
CA THR A 82 2.78 5.12 8.28
C THR A 82 1.41 4.46 8.30
N ILE A 83 0.73 4.45 9.45
CA ILE A 83 -0.65 3.92 9.55
C ILE A 83 -1.60 4.73 8.66
N GLY A 84 -1.56 6.06 8.75
CA GLY A 84 -2.42 6.93 7.94
C GLY A 84 -2.15 6.78 6.44
N PHE A 85 -0.88 6.72 6.05
CA PHE A 85 -0.48 6.56 4.65
C PHE A 85 -0.88 5.20 4.09
N THR A 86 -0.67 4.12 4.85
CA THR A 86 -1.10 2.76 4.43
C THR A 86 -2.62 2.61 4.37
N ALA A 87 -3.35 3.26 5.28
CA ALA A 87 -4.82 3.35 5.20
C ALA A 87 -5.26 4.04 3.91
N LEU A 88 -4.64 5.18 3.59
CA LEU A 88 -4.94 5.94 2.37
C LEU A 88 -4.64 5.09 1.13
N CYS A 89 -3.50 4.42 1.06
CA CYS A 89 -3.19 3.49 -0.04
C CYS A 89 -4.22 2.37 -0.16
N ALA A 90 -4.66 1.78 0.95
CA ALA A 90 -5.68 0.74 0.94
C ALA A 90 -7.04 1.26 0.42
N VAL A 91 -7.45 2.46 0.82
CA VAL A 91 -8.70 3.11 0.33
C VAL A 91 -8.61 3.43 -1.16
N PHE A 92 -7.49 3.96 -1.64
CA PHE A 92 -7.31 4.20 -3.08
C PHE A 92 -7.27 2.88 -3.87
N ALA A 93 -6.64 1.84 -3.33
CA ALA A 93 -6.61 0.52 -3.95
C ALA A 93 -8.00 -0.11 -4.04
N THR A 94 -8.82 -0.03 -2.98
CA THR A 94 -10.20 -0.54 -3.02
C THR A 94 -11.08 0.28 -3.95
N PHE A 95 -10.93 1.61 -3.97
CA PHE A 95 -11.62 2.47 -4.93
C PHE A 95 -11.32 2.07 -6.39
N LEU A 96 -10.04 1.85 -6.71
CA LEU A 96 -9.63 1.38 -8.04
C LEU A 96 -10.18 -0.01 -8.36
N GLN A 97 -10.24 -0.93 -7.39
CA GLN A 97 -10.87 -2.23 -7.57
C GLN A 97 -12.39 -2.11 -7.83
N VAL A 98 -13.10 -1.27 -7.09
CA VAL A 98 -14.54 -1.04 -7.30
C VAL A 98 -14.80 -0.50 -8.71
N ILE A 99 -13.98 0.45 -9.17
CA ILE A 99 -14.06 0.96 -10.55
C ILE A 99 -13.83 -0.18 -11.55
N GLN A 100 -12.85 -1.06 -11.33
CA GLN A 100 -12.61 -2.21 -12.20
C GLN A 100 -13.82 -3.15 -12.26
N PHE A 101 -14.52 -3.40 -11.15
CA PHE A 101 -15.69 -4.27 -11.12
C PHE A 101 -16.96 -3.62 -11.71
N THR A 102 -17.12 -2.31 -11.56
CA THR A 102 -18.36 -1.60 -11.94
C THR A 102 -18.33 -1.05 -13.37
N VAL A 103 -17.16 -0.60 -13.84
CA VAL A 103 -17.03 0.11 -15.13
C VAL A 103 -16.60 -0.84 -16.26
N LYS A 104 -16.06 -2.03 -15.96
CA LYS A 104 -15.49 -2.91 -16.99
C LYS A 104 -16.17 -4.27 -17.14
N THR A 105 -16.54 -4.55 -18.38
CA THR A 105 -17.18 -5.78 -18.86
C THR A 105 -16.17 -6.83 -19.35
N ASN A 106 -14.91 -6.43 -19.66
CA ASN A 106 -13.92 -7.27 -20.35
C ASN A 106 -12.75 -7.74 -19.48
N GLY A 107 -13.04 -8.18 -18.25
CA GLY A 107 -12.08 -8.92 -17.42
C GLY A 107 -11.29 -8.10 -16.41
N ILE A 108 -10.94 -8.78 -15.31
CA ILE A 108 -10.22 -8.23 -14.16
C ILE A 108 -8.72 -8.25 -14.47
N CYS A 109 -8.02 -7.12 -14.30
CA CYS A 109 -6.56 -7.12 -14.41
C CYS A 109 -5.97 -7.78 -13.16
N TYR A 110 -5.55 -9.05 -13.31
CA TYR A 110 -5.07 -9.89 -12.21
C TYR A 110 -3.92 -9.23 -11.42
N TYR A 111 -2.99 -8.57 -12.13
CA TYR A 111 -1.89 -7.85 -11.49
C TYR A 111 -2.35 -6.70 -10.60
N CYS A 112 -3.35 -5.91 -11.04
CA CYS A 112 -3.94 -4.85 -10.23
C CYS A 112 -4.69 -5.41 -9.02
N PHE A 113 -5.38 -6.53 -9.20
CA PHE A 113 -6.09 -7.19 -8.10
C PHE A 113 -5.11 -7.65 -7.01
N ILE A 114 -4.03 -8.35 -7.39
CA ILE A 114 -2.98 -8.77 -6.45
C ILE A 114 -2.35 -7.56 -5.75
N ALA A 115 -2.00 -6.51 -6.49
CA ALA A 115 -1.35 -5.33 -5.90
C ALA A 115 -2.24 -4.66 -4.85
N ALA A 116 -3.54 -4.54 -5.12
CA ALA A 116 -4.52 -4.02 -4.18
C ALA A 116 -4.69 -4.93 -2.95
N SER A 117 -4.71 -6.26 -3.13
CA SER A 117 -4.71 -7.22 -2.02
C SER A 117 -3.47 -7.08 -1.15
N ILE A 118 -2.28 -6.85 -1.74
CA ILE A 118 -1.04 -6.63 -0.99
C ILE A 118 -1.13 -5.34 -0.16
N PHE A 119 -1.62 -4.23 -0.73
CA PHE A 119 -1.83 -2.99 0.03
C PHE A 119 -2.76 -3.20 1.23
N TYR A 120 -3.85 -3.96 1.03
CA TYR A 120 -4.81 -4.26 2.09
C TYR A 120 -4.19 -5.14 3.19
N LEU A 121 -3.42 -6.17 2.81
CA LEU A 121 -2.68 -7.01 3.76
C LEU A 121 -1.66 -6.21 4.57
N ILE A 122 -0.88 -5.35 3.91
CA ILE A 122 0.07 -4.45 4.57
C ILE A 122 -0.64 -3.58 5.61
N PHE A 123 -1.77 -2.96 5.23
CA PHE A 123 -2.55 -2.13 6.13
C PHE A 123 -3.07 -2.90 7.34
N ILE A 124 -3.67 -4.09 7.14
CA ILE A 124 -4.19 -4.92 8.23
C ILE A 124 -3.07 -5.33 9.19
N ILE A 125 -1.93 -5.78 8.68
CA ILE A 125 -0.81 -6.23 9.51
C ILE A 125 -0.29 -5.07 10.37
N ILE A 126 -0.11 -3.90 9.77
CA ILE A 126 0.35 -2.70 10.47
C ILE A 126 -0.67 -2.26 11.52
N LEU A 127 -1.95 -2.24 11.18
CA LEU A 127 -3.04 -1.85 12.08
C LEU A 127 -3.13 -2.81 13.27
N PHE A 128 -3.11 -4.11 13.01
CA PHE A 128 -3.11 -5.16 14.03
C PHE A 128 -1.89 -5.03 14.95
N GLN A 129 -0.70 -4.82 14.39
CA GLN A 129 0.51 -4.63 15.17
C GLN A 129 0.47 -3.34 16.01
N SER A 130 -0.18 -2.29 15.52
CA SER A 130 -0.38 -1.05 16.29
C SER A 130 -1.38 -1.21 17.43
N ILE A 131 -2.42 -2.04 17.28
CA ILE A 131 -3.40 -2.31 18.33
C ILE A 131 -2.79 -3.17 19.44
N ILE A 132 -2.08 -4.23 19.06
CA ILE A 132 -1.41 -5.13 20.02
C ILE A 132 -0.30 -4.40 20.78
N ASN A 133 0.53 -3.62 20.07
CA ASN A 133 1.51 -2.76 20.72
C ASN A 133 0.85 -1.49 21.26
N LYS A 134 0.07 -1.64 22.35
CA LYS A 134 -0.55 -0.53 23.10
C LYS A 134 0.41 0.63 23.44
N LYS A 135 1.72 0.38 23.41
CA LYS A 135 2.79 1.38 23.62
C LYS A 135 2.77 2.58 22.68
N ILE A 136 2.16 2.47 21.49
CA ILE A 136 2.04 3.61 20.58
C ILE A 136 1.02 4.63 21.14
N PHE A 137 -0.04 4.16 21.82
CA PHE A 137 -1.09 5.00 22.39
C PHE A 137 -0.87 5.42 23.86
N THR A 138 -0.11 4.66 24.65
CA THR A 138 0.10 4.97 26.08
C THR A 138 1.46 5.61 26.36
N THR A 139 1.56 6.93 26.20
CA THR A 139 2.31 7.80 27.14
C THR A 139 1.92 9.27 26.90
N ASN A 140 0.88 9.72 27.56
CA ASN A 140 0.59 11.14 27.78
C ASN A 140 -0.28 11.28 29.04
N TYR A 141 0.28 10.98 30.22
CA TYR A 141 -0.35 11.38 31.50
C TYR A 141 0.63 11.70 32.65
N ASN A 142 1.96 11.54 32.50
CA ASN A 142 2.90 11.75 33.63
C ASN A 142 3.99 12.82 33.40
N ALA A 143 3.89 13.67 32.36
CA ALA A 143 4.90 14.70 32.10
C ALA A 143 4.47 16.13 32.49
N THR A 144 3.35 16.29 33.20
CA THR A 144 2.83 17.62 33.62
C THR A 144 2.64 17.76 35.13
N PHE A 145 3.29 16.90 35.92
CA PHE A 145 3.41 17.05 37.37
C PHE A 145 4.81 16.64 37.83
N LYS A 146 5.81 17.46 37.52
CA LYS A 146 7.02 17.57 38.34
C LYS A 146 7.70 18.91 38.12
#